data_AF-A0A2S6HEV1-F1
#
_entry.id   AF-A0A2S6HEV1-F1
#
_cell.length_a   1.000
_cell.length_b   1.000
_cell.length_c   1.000
_cell.angle_alpha   90.00
_cell.angle_beta   90.00
_cell.angle_gamma   90.00
#
_symmetry.space_group_name_H-M   'P 1'
#
loop_
_entity.id
_entity.type
_entity.pdbx_description
1 polymer ?
#
loop_
_entity_poly.entity_id
_entity_poly.type
_entity_poly.pdbx_seq_one_letter_code
_entity_poly.pdbx_strand_id
1 'polypeptide(L)'
;MDLFAPTLQTIPDFNFFSRHASGSGSINRRIVLHEKIMSSIKKLDLKPISKTLITEFGNDGVVLKATHSYQLISAAFGLWAHELTQKYDIPFDTYGHETFPGAQPQFNERFLIERVTQLCQLDEWKAQHMTQVVLDVLKRAKLRINGIKILFISANEDHRISIFKALKNPIFPPIHASVAIANGDLPPIPATNLRDRVQMVGPKNMMGGTLHNLVARAKSYLWIFPPADLKEAAYAYADRIITEGPQPTAELGLGFCVVQPFKLSADEAQRYTIITPILDYRKNRRSPWDVTMLSSSKLESLTPRPWFSDIMERGDDNIYELKVCPNCLALYSDDLPELKRSCSCIGSDVADIHTILNDWRAAGRFEITTIQMLECLKGEYQVNRDTPVNESKNAAFGRFLRKNEATFGIRHLTEESAKDKNGRKTTTAKWIIGRKPIQVLLS
;
A
#
# COMPACT_ATOMS: atom_id res chain seq x y z
N MET A 1 -54.70 1.57 21.06
CA MET A 1 -54.18 0.33 21.68
C MET A 1 -52.80 0.10 21.09
N ASP A 2 -51.80 0.42 21.92
CA ASP A 2 -50.38 0.03 21.97
C ASP A 2 -49.53 0.17 20.69
N LEU A 3 -48.75 1.24 20.51
CA LEU A 3 -47.45 1.58 21.13
C LEU A 3 -46.38 0.48 21.01
N PHE A 4 -45.54 0.57 19.96
CA PHE A 4 -44.16 0.08 20.01
C PHE A 4 -43.23 1.09 19.32
N ALA A 5 -42.55 1.89 20.14
CA ALA A 5 -41.37 2.65 19.74
C ALA A 5 -40.13 1.75 19.95
N PRO A 6 -39.16 1.71 19.02
CA PRO A 6 -37.88 1.06 19.28
C PRO A 6 -36.97 1.99 20.09
N THR A 7 -36.63 1.52 21.28
CA THR A 7 -35.73 2.10 22.27
C THR A 7 -34.31 2.25 21.73
N LEU A 8 -33.75 3.46 21.82
CA LEU A 8 -32.31 3.70 21.67
C LEU A 8 -31.55 2.97 22.79
N GLN A 9 -30.85 1.89 22.45
CA GLN A 9 -29.93 1.23 23.36
C GLN A 9 -28.66 2.08 23.49
N THR A 10 -28.46 2.61 24.69
CA THR A 10 -27.20 3.17 25.19
C THR A 10 -26.13 2.08 25.24
N ILE A 11 -25.00 2.32 24.56
CA ILE A 11 -23.80 1.47 24.64
C ILE A 11 -23.16 1.69 26.02
N PRO A 12 -22.78 0.62 26.77
CA PRO A 12 -22.19 0.77 28.10
C PRO A 12 -20.73 1.22 28.02
N ASP A 13 -20.38 2.15 28.91
CA ASP A 13 -19.02 2.57 29.23
C ASP A 13 -18.20 1.39 29.74
N PHE A 14 -17.14 1.02 29.01
CA PHE A 14 -16.11 0.10 29.49
C PHE A 14 -14.88 0.88 29.94
N ASN A 15 -14.80 1.10 31.25
CA ASN A 15 -13.58 1.45 31.97
C ASN A 15 -12.97 0.20 32.62
N PHE A 16 -11.65 0.24 32.84
CA PHE A 16 -10.71 -0.74 33.44
C PHE A 16 -9.85 -1.52 32.41
N PHE A 17 -8.51 -1.58 32.46
CA PHE A 17 -7.50 -1.27 33.47
C PHE A 17 -6.19 -0.79 32.80
N SER A 18 -5.49 0.18 33.43
CA SER A 18 -4.06 0.45 33.19
C SER A 18 -3.19 -0.49 34.04
N ARG A 19 -2.07 -0.97 33.50
CA ARG A 19 -0.70 -0.98 34.10
C ARG A 19 0.21 -2.01 33.41
N HIS A 20 1.16 -1.54 32.61
CA HIS A 20 2.59 -1.57 32.95
C HIS A 20 3.42 -1.01 31.77
N ALA A 21 4.16 0.05 32.07
CA ALA A 21 5.12 0.68 31.18
C ALA A 21 6.48 0.00 31.27
N SER A 22 7.14 -0.21 30.13
CA SER A 22 8.58 0.01 29.93
C SER A 22 8.96 -0.25 28.46
N GLY A 23 9.12 0.83 27.69
CA GLY A 23 9.54 0.76 26.28
C GLY A 23 9.20 1.97 25.41
N SER A 24 9.10 3.17 25.99
CA SER A 24 8.47 4.34 25.33
C SER A 24 9.38 5.20 24.43
N GLY A 25 10.65 4.79 24.21
CA GLY A 25 11.59 5.60 23.43
C GLY A 25 11.50 5.43 21.90
N SER A 26 11.27 4.20 21.41
CA SER A 26 11.30 3.89 19.96
C SER A 26 9.90 3.79 19.33
N ILE A 27 8.88 3.52 20.14
CA ILE A 27 7.47 3.43 19.71
C ILE A 27 6.92 4.83 19.39
N ASN A 28 7.24 5.84 20.20
CA ASN A 28 6.76 7.21 19.98
C ASN A 28 7.28 7.85 18.68
N ARG A 29 8.51 7.54 18.23
CA ARG A 29 8.99 8.04 16.92
C ARG A 29 8.35 7.32 15.72
N ARG A 30 7.95 6.05 15.87
CA ARG A 30 7.25 5.30 14.82
C ARG A 30 5.80 5.76 14.67
N ILE A 31 5.10 6.03 15.76
CA ILE A 31 3.72 6.55 15.75
C ILE A 31 3.69 7.94 15.09
N VAL A 32 4.61 8.84 15.45
CA VAL A 32 4.65 10.20 14.91
C VAL A 32 4.94 10.25 13.40
N LEU A 33 5.80 9.36 12.87
CA LEU A 33 6.08 9.33 11.43
C LEU A 33 4.92 8.70 10.63
N HIS A 34 4.27 7.68 11.20
CA HIS A 34 3.09 7.03 10.62
C HIS A 34 1.87 7.95 10.59
N GLU A 35 1.63 8.69 11.66
CA GLU A 35 0.62 9.76 11.71
C GLU A 35 0.92 10.86 10.69
N LYS A 36 2.20 11.17 10.43
CA LYS A 36 2.59 12.19 9.45
C LYS A 36 2.27 11.78 8.00
N ILE A 37 2.57 10.54 7.62
CA ILE A 37 2.21 9.95 6.30
C ILE A 37 0.70 9.86 6.13
N MET A 38 -0.04 9.57 7.21
CA MET A 38 -1.51 9.54 7.18
C MET A 38 -2.13 10.95 7.17
N SER A 39 -1.48 11.94 7.80
CA SER A 39 -1.89 13.35 7.78
C SER A 39 -1.60 14.07 6.45
N SER A 40 -0.66 13.56 5.65
CA SER A 40 -0.27 14.13 4.35
C SER A 40 -1.19 13.69 3.20
N ILE A 41 -2.07 12.70 3.40
CA ILE A 41 -3.12 12.39 2.42
C ILE A 41 -4.12 13.53 2.43
N LYS A 42 -3.98 14.44 1.46
CA LYS A 42 -4.83 15.62 1.30
C LYS A 42 -6.31 15.21 1.30
N LYS A 43 -7.04 15.69 2.31
CA LYS A 43 -8.50 15.52 2.39
C LYS A 43 -9.17 16.42 1.37
N LEU A 44 -10.19 15.89 0.71
CA LEU A 44 -11.03 16.69 -0.17
C LEU A 44 -11.80 17.73 0.66
N ASP A 45 -11.69 19.01 0.30
CA ASP A 45 -12.53 20.04 0.89
C ASP A 45 -13.96 19.91 0.34
N LEU A 46 -14.91 19.57 1.21
CA LEU A 46 -16.32 19.43 0.87
C LEU A 46 -17.07 20.78 0.88
N LYS A 47 -16.44 21.87 1.33
CA LYS A 47 -17.06 23.20 1.42
C LYS A 47 -17.57 23.74 0.08
N PRO A 48 -16.88 23.57 -1.08
CA PRO A 48 -17.42 23.97 -2.37
C PRO A 48 -18.73 23.24 -2.71
N ILE A 49 -18.79 21.92 -2.48
CA ILE A 49 -19.99 21.11 -2.74
C ILE A 49 -21.13 21.53 -1.82
N SER A 50 -20.84 21.74 -0.53
CA SER A 50 -21.78 22.27 0.46
C SER A 50 -22.38 23.62 0.01
N LYS A 51 -21.55 24.56 -0.46
CA LYS A 51 -22.01 25.85 -0.98
C LYS A 51 -22.95 25.69 -2.18
N THR A 52 -22.59 24.81 -3.13
CA THR A 52 -23.45 24.53 -4.29
C THR A 52 -24.81 23.97 -3.85
N LEU A 53 -24.84 23.03 -2.91
CA LEU A 53 -26.10 22.50 -2.37
C LEU A 53 -26.97 23.59 -1.74
N ILE A 54 -26.38 24.50 -0.95
CA ILE A 54 -27.12 25.61 -0.33
C ILE A 54 -27.73 26.51 -1.39
N THR A 55 -26.98 26.85 -2.44
CA THR A 55 -27.47 27.67 -3.55
C THR A 55 -28.61 26.98 -4.30
N GLU A 56 -28.45 25.71 -4.66
CA GLU A 56 -29.46 24.96 -5.41
C GLU A 56 -30.75 24.78 -4.58
N PHE A 57 -30.64 24.52 -3.28
CA PHE A 57 -31.80 24.50 -2.38
C PHE A 57 -32.49 25.86 -2.31
N GLY A 58 -31.72 26.95 -2.24
CA GLY A 58 -32.26 28.31 -2.24
C GLY A 58 -33.02 28.66 -3.53
N ASN A 59 -32.54 28.21 -4.68
CA ASN A 59 -33.23 28.38 -5.97
C ASN A 59 -34.61 27.71 -5.98
N ASP A 60 -34.74 26.62 -5.22
CA ASP A 60 -35.97 25.84 -5.05
C ASP A 60 -36.88 26.34 -3.90
N GLY A 61 -36.51 27.46 -3.25
CA GLY A 61 -37.23 28.06 -2.13
C GLY A 61 -37.01 27.34 -0.79
N VAL A 62 -36.01 26.47 -0.68
CA VAL A 62 -35.71 25.69 0.54
C VAL A 62 -34.47 26.24 1.23
N VAL A 63 -34.60 26.58 2.52
CA VAL A 63 -33.46 27.06 3.32
C VAL A 63 -32.62 25.88 3.82
N LEU A 64 -31.39 25.76 3.33
CA LEU A 64 -30.44 24.73 3.78
C LEU A 64 -29.29 25.35 4.59
N LYS A 65 -29.11 24.89 5.83
CA LYS A 65 -27.96 25.28 6.67
C LYS A 65 -26.70 24.54 6.23
N ALA A 66 -25.53 25.13 6.46
CA ALA A 66 -24.25 24.50 6.14
C ALA A 66 -24.08 23.13 6.81
N THR A 67 -24.41 23.01 8.10
CA THR A 67 -24.35 21.72 8.82
C THR A 67 -25.26 20.67 8.21
N HIS A 68 -26.48 21.04 7.79
CA HIS A 68 -27.41 20.12 7.13
C HIS A 68 -26.85 19.67 5.78
N SER A 69 -26.23 20.56 5.00
CA SER A 69 -25.65 20.19 3.71
C SER A 69 -24.58 19.09 3.85
N TYR A 70 -23.73 19.14 4.88
CA TYR A 70 -22.76 18.08 5.14
C TYR A 70 -23.42 16.77 5.55
N GLN A 71 -24.50 16.82 6.34
CA GLN A 71 -25.29 15.63 6.68
C GLN A 71 -25.96 15.01 5.45
N LEU A 72 -26.44 15.82 4.51
CA LEU A 72 -26.99 15.32 3.25
C LEU A 72 -25.92 14.67 2.37
N ILE A 73 -24.71 15.24 2.31
CA ILE A 73 -23.57 14.61 1.61
C ILE A 73 -23.28 13.23 2.22
N SER A 74 -23.16 13.12 3.55
CA SER A 74 -22.93 11.85 4.23
C SER A 74 -24.08 10.84 4.00
N ALA A 75 -25.32 11.29 4.13
CA ALA A 75 -26.50 10.45 3.98
C ALA A 75 -26.65 9.91 2.54
N ALA A 76 -26.22 10.67 1.53
CA ALA A 76 -26.21 10.21 0.14
C ALA A 76 -25.41 8.91 -0.04
N PHE A 77 -24.42 8.63 0.80
CA PHE A 77 -23.63 7.39 0.79
C PHE A 77 -24.05 6.38 1.86
N GLY A 78 -25.18 6.59 2.55
CA GLY A 78 -25.69 5.68 3.59
C GLY A 78 -25.03 5.85 4.96
N LEU A 79 -24.22 6.89 5.17
CA LEU A 79 -23.58 7.13 6.46
C LEU A 79 -24.56 7.74 7.48
N TRP A 80 -24.54 7.24 8.72
CA TRP A 80 -25.54 7.55 9.76
C TRP A 80 -25.59 9.02 10.20
N ALA A 81 -24.45 9.70 10.25
CA ALA A 81 -24.34 11.09 10.70
C ALA A 81 -23.04 11.74 10.19
N HIS A 82 -23.06 13.06 9.97
CA HIS A 82 -21.87 13.80 9.52
C HIS A 82 -20.76 13.80 10.57
N GLU A 83 -21.13 13.85 11.84
CA GLU A 83 -20.23 13.84 12.99
C GLU A 83 -19.44 12.52 13.03
N LEU A 84 -20.08 11.40 12.70
CA LEU A 84 -19.41 10.11 12.54
C LEU A 84 -18.55 10.05 11.29
N THR A 85 -18.97 10.73 10.22
CA THR A 85 -18.17 10.85 9.00
C THR A 85 -16.86 11.61 9.26
N GLN A 86 -16.91 12.68 10.06
CA GLN A 86 -15.72 13.39 10.50
C GLN A 86 -14.90 12.57 11.50
N LYS A 87 -15.57 11.96 12.50
CA LYS A 87 -14.92 11.15 13.53
C LYS A 87 -14.13 9.98 12.95
N TYR A 88 -14.68 9.31 11.93
CA TYR A 88 -14.06 8.17 11.26
C TYR A 88 -13.22 8.57 10.04
N ASP A 89 -13.01 9.87 9.84
CA ASP A 89 -12.18 10.42 8.77
C ASP A 89 -12.43 9.80 7.38
N ILE A 90 -13.71 9.74 6.98
CA ILE A 90 -14.10 9.05 5.75
C ILE A 90 -13.41 9.70 4.54
N PRO A 91 -12.65 8.92 3.75
CA PRO A 91 -11.85 9.47 2.67
C PRO A 91 -12.71 9.76 1.44
N PHE A 92 -13.30 10.95 1.39
CA PHE A 92 -13.91 11.47 0.17
C PHE A 92 -12.84 11.84 -0.85
N ASP A 93 -13.14 11.59 -2.12
CA ASP A 93 -12.28 11.93 -3.24
C ASP A 93 -13.12 12.25 -4.48
N THR A 94 -12.50 12.86 -5.48
CA THR A 94 -13.11 13.04 -6.80
C THR A 94 -12.54 12.03 -7.78
N TYR A 95 -13.36 11.41 -8.63
CA TYR A 95 -12.84 10.61 -9.74
C TYR A 95 -12.64 11.51 -10.96
N GLY A 96 -11.38 11.64 -11.41
CA GLY A 96 -11.00 12.65 -12.41
C GLY A 96 -11.50 12.38 -13.83
N HIS A 97 -11.82 11.13 -14.18
CA HIS A 97 -11.94 10.69 -15.58
C HIS A 97 -13.21 9.90 -15.87
N GLU A 98 -13.70 10.03 -17.11
CA GLU A 98 -14.87 9.28 -17.60
C GLU A 98 -14.62 7.76 -17.64
N THR A 99 -13.37 7.34 -17.88
CA THR A 99 -12.94 5.94 -17.91
C THR A 99 -12.33 5.47 -16.59
N PHE A 100 -12.73 6.07 -15.47
CA PHE A 100 -12.20 5.72 -14.16
C PHE A 100 -12.48 4.22 -13.85
N PRO A 101 -11.45 3.43 -13.47
CA PRO A 101 -11.59 1.98 -13.33
C PRO A 101 -12.22 1.52 -12.00
N GLY A 102 -12.51 2.41 -11.06
CA GLY A 102 -13.32 2.06 -9.90
C GLY A 102 -14.81 2.16 -10.18
N ALA A 103 -15.63 1.51 -9.36
CA ALA A 103 -17.07 1.61 -9.50
C ALA A 103 -17.54 3.06 -9.30
N GLN A 104 -18.56 3.44 -10.07
CA GLN A 104 -19.30 4.69 -9.87
C GLN A 104 -19.82 4.76 -8.43
N PRO A 105 -20.01 5.96 -7.87
CA PRO A 105 -20.56 6.07 -6.52
C PRO A 105 -21.94 5.39 -6.43
N GLN A 106 -22.11 4.50 -5.46
CA GLN A 106 -23.41 3.94 -5.12
C GLN A 106 -24.10 4.83 -4.08
N PHE A 107 -25.17 5.52 -4.49
CA PHE A 107 -25.94 6.36 -3.59
C PHE A 107 -27.04 5.56 -2.87
N ASN A 108 -27.35 5.95 -1.64
CA ASN A 108 -28.46 5.44 -0.84
C ASN A 108 -29.61 6.44 -0.86
N GLU A 109 -30.36 6.43 -1.97
CA GLU A 109 -31.42 7.40 -2.23
C GLU A 109 -32.52 7.38 -1.16
N ARG A 110 -32.96 6.19 -0.72
CA ARG A 110 -33.97 6.06 0.33
C ARG A 110 -33.54 6.75 1.62
N PHE A 111 -32.31 6.47 2.09
CA PHE A 111 -31.80 7.07 3.31
C PHE A 111 -31.63 8.59 3.16
N LEU A 112 -31.26 9.04 1.96
CA LEU A 112 -31.17 10.46 1.64
C LEU A 112 -32.55 11.15 1.66
N ILE A 113 -33.60 10.55 1.08
CA ILE A 113 -34.98 11.06 1.15
C ILE A 113 -35.40 11.25 2.60
N GLU A 114 -35.26 10.20 3.42
CA GLU A 114 -35.60 10.23 4.85
C GLU A 114 -34.87 11.39 5.56
N ARG A 115 -33.59 11.61 5.22
CA ARG A 115 -32.79 12.68 5.82
C ARG A 115 -33.17 14.07 5.34
N VAL A 116 -33.48 14.24 4.05
CA VAL A 116 -33.96 15.51 3.48
C VAL A 116 -35.29 15.90 4.12
N THR A 117 -36.24 14.97 4.22
CA THR A 117 -37.53 15.15 4.89
C THR A 117 -37.34 15.64 6.32
N GLN A 118 -36.49 14.97 7.10
CA GLN A 118 -36.24 15.33 8.50
C GLN A 118 -35.56 16.70 8.67
N LEU A 119 -34.49 16.96 7.92
CA LEU A 119 -33.67 18.16 8.10
C LEU A 119 -34.30 19.43 7.54
N CYS A 120 -35.12 19.29 6.49
CA CYS A 120 -35.73 20.42 5.78
C CYS A 120 -37.24 20.54 6.06
N GLN A 121 -37.85 19.60 6.79
CA GLN A 121 -39.28 19.59 7.13
C GLN A 121 -40.18 19.68 5.89
N LEU A 122 -39.85 18.89 4.87
CA LEU A 122 -40.54 18.88 3.58
C LEU A 122 -41.57 17.74 3.51
N ASP A 123 -42.59 17.90 2.68
CA ASP A 123 -43.43 16.77 2.26
C ASP A 123 -42.65 15.79 1.38
N GLU A 124 -43.22 14.61 1.16
CA GLU A 124 -42.57 13.51 0.43
C GLU A 124 -42.16 13.90 -1.00
N TRP A 125 -43.03 14.59 -1.75
CA TRP A 125 -42.76 14.95 -3.15
C TRP A 125 -41.64 15.98 -3.25
N LYS A 126 -41.69 17.03 -2.42
CA LYS A 126 -40.61 18.03 -2.40
C LYS A 126 -39.30 17.42 -1.88
N ALA A 127 -39.35 16.48 -0.92
CA ALA A 127 -38.16 15.77 -0.45
C ALA A 127 -37.53 14.87 -1.53
N GLN A 128 -38.33 14.19 -2.34
CA GLN A 128 -37.84 13.42 -3.49
C GLN A 128 -37.16 14.33 -4.53
N HIS A 129 -37.78 15.45 -4.88
CA HIS A 129 -37.17 16.44 -5.78
C HIS A 129 -35.84 16.97 -5.23
N MET A 130 -35.82 17.41 -3.97
CA MET A 130 -34.60 17.91 -3.33
C MET A 130 -33.52 16.82 -3.20
N THR A 131 -33.91 15.55 -3.06
CA THR A 131 -32.97 14.42 -3.10
C THR A 131 -32.28 14.32 -4.44
N GLN A 132 -33.03 14.45 -5.55
CA GLN A 132 -32.45 14.43 -6.88
C GLN A 132 -31.47 15.60 -7.09
N VAL A 133 -31.81 16.80 -6.60
CA VAL A 133 -30.89 17.96 -6.60
C VAL A 133 -29.58 17.63 -5.89
N VAL A 134 -29.63 16.99 -4.71
CA VAL A 134 -28.41 16.55 -4.00
C VAL A 134 -27.61 15.59 -4.88
N LEU A 135 -28.24 14.53 -5.39
CA LEU A 135 -27.57 13.52 -6.20
C LEU A 135 -26.91 14.12 -7.45
N ASP A 136 -27.56 15.05 -8.13
CA ASP A 136 -27.03 15.70 -9.32
C ASP A 136 -25.83 16.60 -8.99
N VAL A 137 -25.86 17.32 -7.87
CA VAL A 137 -24.69 18.07 -7.40
C VAL A 137 -23.52 17.14 -7.10
N LEU A 138 -23.75 16.01 -6.42
CA LEU A 138 -22.69 15.05 -6.09
C LEU A 138 -22.10 14.38 -7.35
N LYS A 139 -22.95 13.99 -8.30
CA LYS A 139 -22.54 13.43 -9.59
C LYS A 139 -21.74 14.42 -10.42
N ARG A 140 -22.19 15.69 -10.51
CA ARG A 140 -21.45 16.76 -11.20
C ARG A 140 -20.09 17.02 -10.55
N ALA A 141 -20.03 16.96 -9.22
CA ALA A 141 -18.79 17.05 -8.46
C ALA A 141 -17.91 15.79 -8.56
N LYS A 142 -18.39 14.71 -9.19
CA LYS A 142 -17.75 13.39 -9.26
C LYS A 142 -17.31 12.90 -7.88
N LEU A 143 -18.12 13.17 -6.87
CA LEU A 143 -17.81 12.84 -5.48
C LEU A 143 -17.98 11.34 -5.24
N ARG A 144 -17.03 10.74 -4.54
CA ARG A 144 -17.12 9.35 -4.08
C ARG A 144 -16.43 9.15 -2.74
N ILE A 145 -16.69 7.99 -2.14
CA ILE A 145 -15.91 7.47 -1.01
C ILE A 145 -14.83 6.53 -1.55
N ASN A 146 -13.59 6.69 -1.09
CA ASN A 146 -12.46 5.88 -1.51
C ASN A 146 -12.35 4.61 -0.66
N GLY A 147 -13.03 3.53 -1.09
CA GLY A 147 -13.03 2.23 -0.42
C GLY A 147 -11.63 1.64 -0.23
N ILE A 148 -10.70 1.89 -1.16
CA ILE A 148 -9.30 1.44 -1.07
C ILE A 148 -8.55 2.13 0.07
N LYS A 149 -8.75 3.44 0.28
CA LYS A 149 -8.21 4.14 1.45
C LYS A 149 -8.79 3.59 2.75
N ILE A 150 -10.10 3.29 2.81
CA ILE A 150 -10.73 2.67 4.00
C ILE A 150 -10.14 1.28 4.28
N LEU A 151 -9.89 0.50 3.23
CA LEU A 151 -9.39 -0.87 3.34
C LEU A 151 -7.93 -0.95 3.79
N PHE A 152 -7.08 0.01 3.41
CA PHE A 152 -5.64 -0.09 3.59
C PHE A 152 -5.01 0.90 4.55
N ILE A 153 -5.71 1.98 4.90
CA ILE A 153 -5.25 2.90 5.93
C ILE A 153 -5.52 2.26 7.30
N SER A 154 -4.45 2.06 8.08
CA SER A 154 -4.51 1.53 9.44
C SER A 154 -5.39 2.34 10.39
N ALA A 155 -5.47 3.67 10.23
CA ALA A 155 -6.33 4.52 11.06
C ALA A 155 -7.83 4.13 10.96
N ASN A 156 -8.22 3.43 9.90
CA ASN A 156 -9.59 2.94 9.73
C ASN A 156 -9.80 1.53 10.26
N GLU A 157 -8.77 0.82 10.72
CA GLU A 157 -8.84 -0.62 11.04
C GLU A 157 -9.95 -0.95 12.06
N ASP A 158 -10.05 -0.18 13.14
CA ASP A 158 -11.05 -0.37 14.21
C ASP A 158 -12.50 -0.07 13.77
N HIS A 159 -12.68 0.68 12.67
CA HIS A 159 -13.99 1.16 12.22
C HIS A 159 -14.36 0.68 10.82
N ARG A 160 -13.44 -0.02 10.14
CA ARG A 160 -13.56 -0.45 8.74
C ARG A 160 -14.85 -1.22 8.47
N ILE A 161 -15.16 -2.20 9.34
CA ILE A 161 -16.36 -3.02 9.22
C ILE A 161 -17.62 -2.17 9.34
N SER A 162 -17.67 -1.27 10.33
CA SER A 162 -18.81 -0.37 10.50
C SER A 162 -18.97 0.55 9.30
N ILE A 163 -17.88 1.14 8.79
CA ILE A 163 -17.92 2.00 7.60
C ILE A 163 -18.48 1.22 6.41
N PHE A 164 -17.94 0.05 6.08
CA PHE A 164 -18.44 -0.73 4.93
C PHE A 164 -19.87 -1.22 5.11
N LYS A 165 -20.30 -1.51 6.35
CA LYS A 165 -21.70 -1.85 6.64
C LYS A 165 -22.64 -0.68 6.35
N ALA A 166 -22.24 0.57 6.60
CA ALA A 166 -23.02 1.75 6.23
C ALA A 166 -23.07 1.97 4.71
N LEU A 167 -21.97 1.68 4.01
CA LEU A 167 -21.90 1.81 2.55
C LEU A 167 -22.72 0.74 1.81
N LYS A 168 -23.15 -0.32 2.51
CA LYS A 168 -23.98 -1.37 1.92
C LYS A 168 -25.35 -0.79 1.53
N ASN A 169 -25.70 -0.90 0.25
CA ASN A 169 -27.07 -0.65 -0.18
C ASN A 169 -27.97 -1.83 0.28
N PRO A 170 -29.11 -1.58 0.93
CA PRO A 170 -29.97 -2.64 1.44
C PRO A 170 -30.73 -3.40 0.35
N ILE A 171 -30.89 -2.81 -0.84
CA ILE A 171 -31.72 -3.35 -1.93
C ILE A 171 -30.86 -3.98 -3.01
N PHE A 172 -29.72 -3.36 -3.33
CA PHE A 172 -28.88 -3.77 -4.45
C PHE A 172 -27.62 -4.51 -4.00
N PRO A 173 -27.14 -5.48 -4.78
CA PRO A 173 -25.84 -6.11 -4.52
C PRO A 173 -24.72 -5.05 -4.55
N PRO A 174 -23.61 -5.29 -3.82
CA PRO A 174 -22.49 -4.38 -3.82
C PRO A 174 -21.87 -4.29 -5.22
N ILE A 175 -21.63 -3.06 -5.67
CA ILE A 175 -20.86 -2.81 -6.91
C ILE A 175 -19.37 -2.61 -6.63
N HIS A 176 -19.02 -2.35 -5.36
CA HIS A 176 -17.65 -2.20 -4.87
C HIS A 176 -17.13 -3.54 -4.32
N ALA A 177 -15.94 -3.94 -4.77
CA ALA A 177 -15.28 -5.16 -4.29
C ALA A 177 -14.96 -5.06 -2.79
N SER A 178 -14.54 -3.89 -2.31
CA SER A 178 -14.24 -3.63 -0.90
C SER A 178 -15.45 -3.86 0.02
N VAL A 179 -16.63 -3.38 -0.38
CA VAL A 179 -17.89 -3.60 0.34
C VAL A 179 -18.30 -5.08 0.30
N ALA A 180 -18.14 -5.75 -0.84
CA ALA A 180 -18.45 -7.16 -0.98
C ALA A 180 -17.54 -8.05 -0.12
N ILE A 181 -16.25 -7.73 -0.02
CA ILE A 181 -15.31 -8.40 0.90
C ILE A 181 -15.77 -8.21 2.35
N ALA A 182 -16.11 -6.98 2.74
CA ALA A 182 -16.55 -6.68 4.10
C ALA A 182 -17.87 -7.37 4.48
N ASN A 183 -18.74 -7.61 3.50
CA ASN A 183 -20.00 -8.34 3.68
C ASN A 183 -19.83 -9.87 3.67
N GLY A 184 -18.66 -10.39 3.29
CA GLY A 184 -18.42 -11.83 3.10
C GLY A 184 -18.93 -12.38 1.76
N ASP A 185 -19.34 -11.52 0.83
CA ASP A 185 -19.78 -11.90 -0.53
C ASP A 185 -18.57 -12.27 -1.42
N LEU A 186 -17.40 -11.70 -1.12
CA LEU A 186 -16.10 -12.07 -1.71
C LEU A 186 -15.15 -12.59 -0.62
N PRO A 187 -14.22 -13.50 -0.96
CA PRO A 187 -13.24 -13.99 -0.01
C PRO A 187 -12.31 -12.86 0.47
N PRO A 188 -11.74 -12.98 1.68
CA PRO A 188 -10.78 -11.99 2.18
C PRO A 188 -9.57 -11.88 1.25
N ILE A 189 -9.01 -10.68 1.17
CA ILE A 189 -7.79 -10.43 0.39
C ILE A 189 -6.55 -10.98 1.10
N PRO A 190 -5.51 -11.38 0.35
CA PRO A 190 -4.32 -12.03 0.89
C PRO A 190 -3.42 -11.12 1.73
N ALA A 191 -3.52 -9.79 1.57
CA ALA A 191 -2.66 -8.83 2.26
C ALA A 191 -3.36 -7.48 2.49
N THR A 192 -3.38 -7.02 3.75
CA THR A 192 -4.02 -5.76 4.17
C THR A 192 -3.04 -4.67 4.60
N ASN A 193 -1.82 -5.01 5.03
CA ASN A 193 -0.77 -4.03 5.33
C ASN A 193 0.11 -3.77 4.10
N LEU A 194 0.78 -2.60 4.07
CA LEU A 194 1.54 -2.19 2.90
C LEU A 194 2.70 -3.14 2.57
N ARG A 195 3.43 -3.61 3.58
CA ARG A 195 4.57 -4.51 3.39
C ARG A 195 4.16 -5.77 2.63
N ASP A 196 3.13 -6.45 3.10
CA ASP A 196 2.68 -7.71 2.52
C ASP A 196 2.12 -7.49 1.11
N ARG A 197 1.41 -6.37 0.88
CA ARG A 197 0.96 -6.02 -0.47
C ARG A 197 2.14 -5.84 -1.43
N VAL A 198 3.17 -5.11 -1.02
CA VAL A 198 4.37 -4.89 -1.85
C VAL A 198 5.14 -6.19 -2.08
N GLN A 199 5.34 -7.04 -1.05
CA GLN A 199 6.05 -8.31 -1.21
C GLN A 199 5.28 -9.28 -2.12
N MET A 200 3.95 -9.33 -2.02
CA MET A 200 3.09 -10.18 -2.85
C MET A 200 3.21 -9.83 -4.34
N VAL A 201 3.40 -8.55 -4.65
CA VAL A 201 3.53 -7.99 -6.00
C VAL A 201 4.92 -8.26 -6.59
N GLY A 202 5.95 -8.29 -5.76
CA GLY A 202 7.36 -8.47 -6.14
C GLY A 202 7.67 -9.58 -7.17
N PRO A 203 7.25 -10.85 -6.95
CA PRO A 203 7.57 -11.96 -7.84
C PRO A 203 6.70 -12.03 -9.09
N LYS A 204 5.69 -11.16 -9.24
CA LYS A 204 4.73 -11.24 -10.34
C LYS A 204 5.36 -10.74 -11.63
N ASN A 205 5.19 -11.54 -12.68
CA ASN A 205 5.70 -11.24 -14.01
C ASN A 205 4.90 -10.12 -14.67
N MET A 206 5.61 -9.25 -15.38
CA MET A 206 5.07 -8.24 -16.30
C MET A 206 5.92 -8.22 -17.57
N MET A 207 5.49 -7.44 -18.58
CA MET A 207 6.33 -7.21 -19.75
C MET A 207 7.67 -6.60 -19.32
N GLY A 208 8.77 -7.32 -19.57
CA GLY A 208 10.13 -6.89 -19.17
C GLY A 208 10.70 -7.55 -17.91
N GLY A 209 9.94 -8.38 -17.19
CA GLY A 209 10.44 -9.17 -16.05
C GLY A 209 9.52 -9.16 -14.83
N THR A 210 10.04 -9.54 -13.66
CA THR A 210 9.33 -9.38 -12.38
C THR A 210 9.55 -7.97 -11.81
N LEU A 211 8.70 -7.53 -10.88
CA LEU A 211 8.94 -6.27 -10.17
C LEU A 211 10.29 -6.30 -9.43
N HIS A 212 10.69 -7.44 -8.85
CA HIS A 212 12.03 -7.60 -8.27
C HIS A 212 13.14 -7.24 -9.26
N ASN A 213 13.06 -7.75 -10.49
CA ASN A 213 14.08 -7.51 -11.50
C ASN A 213 14.10 -6.05 -11.96
N LEU A 214 12.94 -5.40 -12.05
CA LEU A 214 12.84 -3.99 -12.43
C LEU A 214 13.48 -3.09 -11.38
N VAL A 215 13.15 -3.31 -10.10
CA VAL A 215 13.73 -2.56 -8.98
C VAL A 215 15.23 -2.81 -8.84
N ALA A 216 15.71 -4.03 -9.16
CA ALA A 216 17.14 -4.34 -9.13
C ALA A 216 17.94 -3.61 -10.22
N ARG A 217 17.34 -3.38 -11.39
CA ARG A 217 18.02 -2.86 -12.58
C ARG A 217 18.04 -1.34 -12.67
N ALA A 218 17.02 -0.68 -12.15
CA ALA A 218 16.88 0.75 -12.26
C ALA A 218 16.19 1.34 -11.05
N LYS A 219 16.55 2.60 -10.76
CA LYS A 219 15.93 3.36 -9.68
C LYS A 219 14.41 3.36 -9.86
N SER A 220 13.71 3.00 -8.81
CA SER A 220 12.25 2.81 -8.83
C SER A 220 11.64 3.43 -7.58
N TYR A 221 10.44 3.96 -7.71
CA TYR A 221 9.77 4.68 -6.63
C TYR A 221 8.39 4.09 -6.37
N LEU A 222 8.06 3.86 -5.11
CA LEU A 222 6.73 3.47 -4.66
C LEU A 222 5.92 4.74 -4.39
N TRP A 223 4.82 4.93 -5.12
CA TRP A 223 3.89 6.02 -4.88
C TRP A 223 2.62 5.49 -4.21
N ILE A 224 2.44 5.82 -2.94
CA ILE A 224 1.30 5.39 -2.14
C ILE A 224 0.16 6.39 -2.34
N PHE A 225 -1.04 5.88 -2.64
CA PHE A 225 -2.24 6.66 -2.92
C PHE A 225 -1.96 7.84 -3.88
N PRO A 226 -1.52 7.56 -5.13
CA PRO A 226 -1.20 8.58 -6.12
C PRO A 226 -2.43 9.46 -6.45
N PRO A 227 -2.30 10.70 -6.91
CA PRO A 227 -3.42 11.57 -7.23
C PRO A 227 -4.47 10.91 -8.15
N ALA A 228 -5.74 11.00 -7.77
CA ALA A 228 -6.84 10.32 -8.49
C ALA A 228 -7.11 10.89 -9.90
N ASP A 229 -6.60 12.08 -10.19
CA ASP A 229 -6.65 12.73 -11.49
C ASP A 229 -5.49 12.31 -12.42
N LEU A 230 -4.51 11.55 -11.93
CA LEU A 230 -3.46 10.94 -12.77
C LEU A 230 -3.99 9.65 -13.40
N LYS A 231 -4.35 9.71 -14.69
CA LYS A 231 -4.99 8.60 -15.44
C LYS A 231 -4.23 7.28 -15.31
N GLU A 232 -2.92 7.32 -15.42
CA GLU A 232 -2.02 6.17 -15.42
C GLU A 232 -1.97 5.43 -14.08
N ALA A 233 -2.26 6.16 -13.00
CA ALA A 233 -2.25 5.63 -11.65
C ALA A 233 -3.67 5.36 -11.11
N ALA A 234 -4.72 5.68 -11.88
CA ALA A 234 -6.11 5.57 -11.44
C ALA A 234 -6.50 4.14 -10.99
N TYR A 235 -5.90 3.12 -11.60
CA TYR A 235 -6.11 1.71 -11.22
C TYR A 235 -5.60 1.36 -9.82
N ALA A 236 -4.78 2.21 -9.18
CA ALA A 236 -4.39 2.03 -7.77
C ALA A 236 -5.63 2.11 -6.86
N TYR A 237 -6.72 2.72 -7.36
CA TYR A 237 -8.02 2.83 -6.70
C TYR A 237 -9.14 2.04 -7.38
N ALA A 238 -8.81 1.05 -8.22
CA ALA A 238 -9.82 0.15 -8.77
C ALA A 238 -10.58 -0.51 -7.60
N ASP A 239 -11.90 -0.54 -7.67
CA ASP A 239 -12.76 -1.12 -6.63
C ASP A 239 -14.12 -1.41 -7.25
N ARG A 240 -14.21 -2.53 -7.97
CA ARG A 240 -15.41 -2.87 -8.74
C ARG A 240 -15.66 -4.36 -8.81
N ILE A 241 -16.94 -4.72 -8.88
CA ILE A 241 -17.42 -6.04 -9.30
C ILE A 241 -17.89 -5.93 -10.75
N ILE A 242 -17.43 -6.85 -11.60
CA ILE A 242 -17.80 -6.95 -13.00
C ILE A 242 -18.70 -8.17 -13.15
N THR A 243 -19.99 -7.93 -13.36
CA THR A 243 -21.02 -8.95 -13.56
C THR A 243 -21.32 -9.22 -15.03
N GLU A 244 -20.79 -8.38 -15.94
CA GLU A 244 -20.95 -8.53 -17.38
C GLU A 244 -20.05 -9.66 -17.89
N GLY A 245 -20.60 -10.87 -17.97
CA GLY A 245 -19.89 -12.03 -18.48
C GLY A 245 -20.43 -13.35 -17.93
N PRO A 246 -19.90 -14.48 -18.42
CA PRO A 246 -20.35 -15.81 -17.97
C PRO A 246 -20.02 -16.07 -16.50
N GLN A 247 -19.10 -15.31 -15.89
CA GLN A 247 -18.72 -15.45 -14.49
C GLN A 247 -18.43 -14.08 -13.86
N PRO A 248 -18.95 -13.80 -12.65
CA PRO A 248 -18.64 -12.57 -11.95
C PRO A 248 -17.15 -12.54 -11.60
N THR A 249 -16.53 -11.40 -11.90
CA THR A 249 -15.14 -11.08 -11.54
C THR A 249 -15.12 -9.82 -10.69
N ALA A 250 -14.01 -9.56 -10.01
CA ALA A 250 -13.83 -8.31 -9.28
C ALA A 250 -12.39 -7.82 -9.44
N GLU A 251 -12.21 -6.51 -9.39
CA GLU A 251 -10.91 -5.85 -9.48
C GLU A 251 -10.73 -4.91 -8.27
N LEU A 252 -9.57 -5.01 -7.64
CA LEU A 252 -9.24 -4.24 -6.46
C LEU A 252 -7.80 -3.71 -6.56
N GLY A 253 -7.64 -2.40 -6.68
CA GLY A 253 -6.34 -1.74 -6.66
C GLY A 253 -5.68 -1.89 -5.29
N LEU A 254 -4.34 -1.89 -5.26
CA LEU A 254 -3.57 -2.08 -4.01
C LEU A 254 -3.22 -0.77 -3.28
N GLY A 255 -3.75 0.36 -3.74
CA GLY A 255 -3.51 1.67 -3.15
C GLY A 255 -2.12 2.24 -3.40
N PHE A 256 -1.35 1.68 -4.34
CA PHE A 256 -0.05 2.23 -4.76
C PHE A 256 0.24 1.93 -6.22
N CYS A 257 1.22 2.63 -6.78
CA CYS A 257 1.88 2.28 -8.04
C CYS A 257 3.40 2.36 -7.89
N VAL A 258 4.13 1.79 -8.86
CA VAL A 258 5.59 1.91 -8.96
C VAL A 258 5.92 2.78 -10.17
N VAL A 259 6.70 3.83 -9.93
CA VAL A 259 7.18 4.75 -10.96
C VAL A 259 8.64 4.45 -11.24
N GLN A 260 8.99 4.21 -12.50
CA GLN A 260 10.37 3.98 -12.92
C GLN A 260 10.75 5.01 -14.01
N PRO A 261 11.68 5.93 -13.72
CA PRO A 261 12.23 6.81 -14.75
C PRO A 261 13.09 6.03 -15.73
N PHE A 262 13.10 6.46 -16.99
CA PHE A 262 14.03 5.98 -18.00
C PHE A 262 14.41 7.10 -18.96
N LYS A 263 15.55 6.93 -19.63
CA LYS A 263 16.04 7.82 -20.69
C LYS A 263 16.18 7.02 -21.98
N LEU A 264 15.85 7.62 -23.11
CA LEU A 264 16.19 7.08 -24.42
C LEU A 264 17.47 7.77 -24.91
N SER A 265 18.32 7.05 -25.62
CA SER A 265 19.63 7.56 -26.08
C SER A 265 19.57 8.82 -26.94
N ALA A 266 18.40 9.12 -27.52
CA ALA A 266 18.17 10.27 -28.40
C ALA A 266 17.41 11.44 -27.73
N ASP A 267 17.09 11.36 -26.44
CA ASP A 267 16.24 12.34 -25.76
C ASP A 267 16.79 12.66 -24.36
N GLU A 268 17.08 13.94 -24.10
CA GLU A 268 17.48 14.41 -22.77
C GLU A 268 16.32 14.36 -21.76
N ALA A 269 15.10 14.22 -22.25
CA ALA A 269 13.91 14.36 -21.44
C ALA A 269 13.62 13.12 -20.58
N GLN A 270 13.35 13.36 -19.30
CA GLN A 270 13.18 12.31 -18.31
C GLN A 270 11.79 11.68 -18.42
N ARG A 271 11.72 10.52 -19.08
CA ARG A 271 10.51 9.72 -19.27
C ARG A 271 10.29 8.78 -18.09
N TYR A 272 9.11 8.19 -18.00
CA TYR A 272 8.77 7.24 -16.94
C TYR A 272 7.74 6.20 -17.39
N THR A 273 7.72 5.11 -16.65
CA THR A 273 6.67 4.08 -16.68
C THR A 273 5.98 4.05 -15.32
N ILE A 274 4.65 3.94 -15.32
CA ILE A 274 3.84 3.69 -14.12
C ILE A 274 3.32 2.26 -14.20
N ILE A 275 3.61 1.51 -13.15
CA ILE A 275 3.20 0.13 -12.96
C ILE A 275 2.22 0.09 -11.80
N THR A 276 0.98 -0.30 -12.08
CA THR A 276 -0.11 -0.27 -11.12
C THR A 276 -0.60 -1.70 -10.87
N PRO A 277 -0.26 -2.30 -9.73
CA PRO A 277 -0.75 -3.63 -9.38
C PRO A 277 -2.20 -3.59 -8.93
N ILE A 278 -2.96 -4.58 -9.39
CA ILE A 278 -4.35 -4.83 -9.00
C ILE A 278 -4.52 -6.29 -8.59
N LEU A 279 -5.49 -6.56 -7.73
CA LEU A 279 -5.99 -7.89 -7.44
C LEU A 279 -7.20 -8.18 -8.31
N ASP A 280 -7.10 -9.26 -9.08
CA ASP A 280 -8.20 -9.79 -9.88
C ASP A 280 -8.78 -11.00 -9.19
N TYR A 281 -10.08 -10.97 -8.96
CA TYR A 281 -10.86 -12.09 -8.46
C TYR A 281 -11.49 -12.89 -9.60
N ARG A 282 -11.32 -14.21 -9.56
CA ARG A 282 -12.10 -15.15 -10.37
C ARG A 282 -12.51 -16.36 -9.53
N LYS A 283 -13.83 -16.61 -9.44
CA LYS A 283 -14.43 -17.64 -8.58
C LYS A 283 -13.83 -19.05 -8.78
N ASN A 284 -13.47 -19.41 -10.00
CA ASN A 284 -13.05 -20.77 -10.34
C ASN A 284 -11.52 -20.99 -10.33
N ARG A 285 -10.74 -20.07 -9.76
CA ARG A 285 -9.30 -20.25 -9.58
C ARG A 285 -8.99 -20.91 -8.23
N ARG A 286 -7.93 -21.72 -8.19
CA ARG A 286 -7.40 -22.34 -6.95
C ARG A 286 -7.04 -21.29 -5.90
N SER A 287 -6.50 -20.14 -6.34
CA SER A 287 -6.43 -18.91 -5.54
C SER A 287 -7.42 -17.92 -6.16
N PRO A 288 -8.49 -17.56 -5.45
CA PRO A 288 -9.54 -16.72 -6.03
C PRO A 288 -9.02 -15.33 -6.40
N TRP A 289 -8.10 -14.79 -5.58
CA TRP A 289 -7.37 -13.57 -5.84
C TRP A 289 -6.02 -13.86 -6.51
N ASP A 290 -5.71 -13.10 -7.55
CA ASP A 290 -4.39 -13.08 -8.18
C ASP A 290 -3.96 -11.65 -8.46
N VAL A 291 -2.65 -11.41 -8.50
CA VAL A 291 -2.11 -10.09 -8.81
C VAL A 291 -1.90 -9.98 -10.31
N THR A 292 -2.50 -8.95 -10.90
CA THR A 292 -2.25 -8.50 -12.27
C THR A 292 -1.54 -7.15 -12.24
N MET A 293 -0.68 -6.92 -13.22
CA MET A 293 0.11 -5.70 -13.34
C MET A 293 -0.36 -4.92 -14.56
N LEU A 294 -0.84 -3.70 -14.34
CA LEU A 294 -1.13 -2.78 -15.42
C LEU A 294 0.07 -1.86 -15.60
N SER A 295 0.57 -1.75 -16.83
CA SER A 295 1.67 -0.86 -17.16
C SER A 295 1.18 0.24 -18.09
N SER A 296 1.59 1.47 -17.84
CA SER A 296 1.39 2.61 -18.73
C SER A 296 2.69 3.38 -18.88
N SER A 297 3.15 3.53 -20.11
CA SER A 297 4.39 4.26 -20.42
C SER A 297 4.11 5.56 -21.16
N LYS A 298 4.92 6.60 -20.92
CA LYS A 298 4.87 7.85 -21.71
C LYS A 298 5.28 7.64 -23.17
N LEU A 299 6.00 6.55 -23.48
CA LEU A 299 6.44 6.22 -24.84
C LEU A 299 5.27 5.84 -25.77
N GLU A 300 4.24 5.19 -25.21
CA GLU A 300 3.10 4.65 -25.96
C GLU A 300 1.96 5.68 -26.18
N SER A 301 2.09 6.90 -25.66
CA SER A 301 1.00 7.89 -25.64
C SER A 301 1.15 8.98 -26.69
N LEU A 302 0.10 9.15 -27.51
CA LEU A 302 -0.05 10.30 -28.43
C LEU A 302 -0.49 11.58 -27.72
N THR A 303 -0.79 11.52 -26.41
CA THR A 303 -1.25 12.65 -25.61
C THR A 303 -0.11 13.27 -24.81
N PRO A 304 -0.10 14.61 -24.62
CA PRO A 304 0.85 15.25 -23.72
C PRO A 304 0.67 14.70 -22.30
N ARG A 305 1.76 14.16 -21.74
CA ARG A 305 1.83 13.65 -20.36
C ARG A 305 2.82 14.49 -19.56
N PRO A 306 2.61 14.62 -18.23
CA PRO A 306 3.57 15.31 -17.35
C PRO A 306 4.98 14.73 -17.51
N TRP A 307 6.02 15.47 -17.16
CA TRP A 307 7.38 14.95 -17.05
C TRP A 307 7.55 14.19 -15.73
N PHE A 308 8.62 13.40 -15.65
CA PHE A 308 8.93 12.70 -14.40
C PHE A 308 9.14 13.70 -13.24
N SER A 309 9.78 14.86 -13.49
CA SER A 309 9.89 15.96 -12.53
C SER A 309 8.53 16.39 -12.00
N ASP A 310 7.58 16.63 -12.90
CA ASP A 310 6.23 17.09 -12.53
C ASP A 310 5.50 16.02 -11.70
N ILE A 311 5.72 14.74 -12.00
CA ILE A 311 5.19 13.64 -11.19
C ILE A 311 5.79 13.62 -9.80
N MET A 312 7.11 13.80 -9.69
CA MET A 312 7.79 13.82 -8.40
C MET A 312 7.39 15.04 -7.57
N GLU A 313 7.21 16.20 -8.20
CA GLU A 313 6.71 17.41 -7.55
C GLU A 313 5.25 17.27 -7.08
N ARG A 314 4.42 16.56 -7.85
CA ARG A 314 3.06 16.16 -7.44
C ARG A 314 3.03 15.02 -6.44
N GLY A 315 4.18 14.37 -6.22
CA GLY A 315 4.34 13.18 -5.39
C GLY A 315 4.10 13.39 -3.91
N ASP A 316 4.16 14.65 -3.46
CA ASP A 316 4.13 15.05 -2.05
C ASP A 316 5.04 14.14 -1.19
N ASP A 317 4.73 14.01 0.10
CA ASP A 317 5.41 13.14 1.07
C ASP A 317 5.09 11.63 0.86
N ASN A 318 4.52 11.22 -0.27
CA ASN A 318 3.99 9.86 -0.48
C ASN A 318 4.71 9.05 -1.56
N ILE A 319 5.83 9.57 -2.07
CA ILE A 319 6.74 8.84 -2.97
C ILE A 319 8.00 8.44 -2.21
N TYR A 320 8.33 7.15 -2.26
CA TYR A 320 9.47 6.57 -1.56
C TYR A 320 10.35 5.77 -2.51
N GLU A 321 11.67 5.89 -2.39
CA GLU A 321 12.56 5.04 -3.18
C GLU A 321 12.37 3.57 -2.77
N LEU A 322 12.09 2.73 -3.76
CA LEU A 322 11.90 1.30 -3.59
C LEU A 322 13.20 0.58 -3.98
N LYS A 323 13.68 -0.28 -3.09
CA LYS A 323 14.88 -1.08 -3.25
C LYS A 323 14.54 -2.55 -3.12
N VAL A 324 15.43 -3.42 -3.60
CA VAL A 324 15.29 -4.87 -3.51
C VAL A 324 16.53 -5.47 -2.88
N CYS A 325 16.35 -6.43 -1.97
CA CYS A 325 17.48 -7.18 -1.44
C CYS A 325 17.99 -8.15 -2.51
N PRO A 326 19.28 -8.12 -2.91
CA PRO A 326 19.78 -9.00 -3.97
C PRO A 326 19.74 -10.49 -3.58
N ASN A 327 19.61 -10.79 -2.29
CA ASN A 327 19.72 -12.15 -1.76
C ASN A 327 18.37 -12.84 -1.61
N CYS A 328 17.43 -12.21 -0.89
CA CYS A 328 16.10 -12.76 -0.65
C CYS A 328 15.01 -12.10 -1.49
N LEU A 329 15.36 -11.12 -2.34
CA LEU A 329 14.44 -10.34 -3.17
C LEU A 329 13.38 -9.54 -2.38
N ALA A 330 13.53 -9.41 -1.05
CA ALA A 330 12.62 -8.59 -0.26
C ALA A 330 12.67 -7.13 -0.73
N LEU A 331 11.52 -6.58 -1.07
CA LEU A 331 11.36 -5.17 -1.41
C LEU A 331 11.37 -4.32 -0.14
N TYR A 332 12.08 -3.21 -0.15
CA TYR A 332 12.19 -2.34 1.02
C TYR A 332 12.33 -0.88 0.63
N SER A 333 12.11 0.02 1.57
CA SER A 333 12.47 1.43 1.46
C SER A 333 13.12 1.87 2.77
N ASP A 334 14.16 2.70 2.68
CA ASP A 334 14.88 3.20 3.85
C ASP A 334 14.08 4.32 4.56
N ASP A 335 13.28 5.06 3.78
CA ASP A 335 12.54 6.23 4.23
C ASP A 335 11.12 5.90 4.72
N LEU A 336 10.64 4.67 4.46
CA LEU A 336 9.29 4.24 4.82
C LEU A 336 9.32 3.17 5.93
N PRO A 337 8.93 3.49 7.18
CA PRO A 337 9.01 2.57 8.32
C PRO A 337 8.29 1.24 8.11
N GLU A 338 7.09 1.26 7.54
CA GLU A 338 6.30 0.05 7.24
C GLU A 338 7.03 -0.91 6.30
N LEU A 339 7.85 -0.37 5.40
CA LEU A 339 8.60 -1.11 4.39
C LEU A 339 10.12 -1.16 4.68
N LYS A 340 10.52 -0.83 5.92
CA LYS A 340 11.93 -0.92 6.31
C LYS A 340 12.48 -2.33 6.10
N ARG A 341 13.73 -2.44 5.67
CA ARG A 341 14.40 -3.72 5.47
C ARG A 341 14.36 -4.56 6.75
N SER A 342 13.67 -5.70 6.68
CA SER A 342 13.53 -6.65 7.80
C SER A 342 14.35 -7.93 7.60
N CYS A 343 14.88 -8.17 6.39
CA CYS A 343 15.64 -9.37 6.13
C CYS A 343 16.99 -9.35 6.86
N SER A 344 17.37 -10.50 7.40
CA SER A 344 18.67 -10.73 8.04
C SER A 344 19.79 -10.97 7.02
N CYS A 345 19.44 -10.98 5.71
CA CYS A 345 20.38 -11.06 4.62
C CYS A 345 21.42 -9.97 4.77
N ILE A 346 22.67 -10.38 4.88
CA ILE A 346 23.76 -9.44 4.96
C ILE A 346 23.82 -8.76 3.61
N GLY A 347 23.53 -7.47 3.58
CA GLY A 347 23.87 -6.60 2.46
C GLY A 347 25.37 -6.37 2.51
N SER A 348 26.14 -7.43 2.33
CA SER A 348 27.57 -7.28 2.09
C SER A 348 27.65 -6.77 0.68
N ASP A 349 28.30 -5.63 0.49
CA ASP A 349 28.66 -5.24 -0.86
C ASP A 349 29.55 -6.35 -1.42
N VAL A 350 29.25 -6.77 -2.65
CA VAL A 350 30.10 -7.70 -3.40
C VAL A 350 31.52 -7.12 -3.46
N ALA A 351 31.64 -5.79 -3.57
CA ALA A 351 32.92 -5.07 -3.53
C ALA A 351 33.66 -5.26 -2.19
N ASP A 352 32.97 -5.20 -1.05
CA ASP A 352 33.60 -5.38 0.27
C ASP A 352 34.13 -6.81 0.44
N ILE A 353 33.36 -7.80 -0.03
CA ILE A 353 33.81 -9.20 0.00
C ILE A 353 35.03 -9.41 -0.91
N HIS A 354 35.02 -8.84 -2.11
CA HIS A 354 36.19 -8.89 -2.99
C HIS A 354 37.42 -8.27 -2.35
N THR A 355 37.26 -7.12 -1.69
CA THR A 355 38.33 -6.41 -0.98
C THR A 355 38.92 -7.32 0.11
N ILE A 356 38.07 -7.86 1.00
CA ILE A 356 38.51 -8.76 2.08
C ILE A 356 39.25 -9.97 1.53
N LEU A 357 38.72 -10.61 0.47
CA LEU A 357 39.36 -11.79 -0.12
C LEU A 357 40.69 -11.44 -0.80
N ASN A 358 40.82 -10.27 -1.42
CA ASN A 358 42.07 -9.81 -2.01
C ASN A 358 43.11 -9.47 -0.95
N ASP A 359 42.72 -8.82 0.14
CA ASP A 359 43.61 -8.55 1.29
C ASP A 359 44.10 -9.86 1.91
N TRP A 360 43.22 -10.86 2.03
CA TRP A 360 43.58 -12.19 2.52
C TRP A 360 44.61 -12.88 1.62
N ARG A 361 44.42 -12.80 0.29
CA ARG A 361 45.39 -13.31 -0.69
C ARG A 361 46.72 -12.57 -0.60
N ALA A 362 46.71 -11.25 -0.48
CA ALA A 362 47.90 -10.42 -0.36
C ALA A 362 48.70 -10.78 0.91
N ALA A 363 48.02 -11.17 1.98
CA ALA A 363 48.62 -11.68 3.21
C ALA A 363 49.09 -13.16 3.11
N GLY A 364 49.01 -13.79 1.94
CA GLY A 364 49.39 -15.19 1.73
C GLY A 364 48.46 -16.22 2.38
N ARG A 365 47.24 -15.81 2.76
CA ARG A 365 46.25 -16.66 3.41
C ARG A 365 45.23 -17.14 2.37
N PHE A 366 45.02 -18.46 2.29
CA PHE A 366 44.12 -19.07 1.31
C PHE A 366 42.93 -19.78 1.93
N GLU A 367 42.69 -19.57 3.23
CA GLU A 367 41.57 -20.11 3.96
C GLU A 367 40.94 -19.02 4.82
N ILE A 368 39.61 -18.91 4.80
CA ILE A 368 38.85 -17.98 5.61
C ILE A 368 37.55 -18.65 6.08
N THR A 369 37.10 -18.34 7.29
CA THR A 369 35.79 -18.79 7.78
C THR A 369 34.71 -17.74 7.53
N THR A 370 33.45 -18.18 7.45
CA THR A 370 32.29 -17.26 7.40
C THR A 370 32.32 -16.24 8.53
N ILE A 371 32.77 -16.65 9.72
CA ILE A 371 32.89 -15.77 10.90
C ILE A 371 33.94 -14.68 10.69
N GLN A 372 35.16 -15.07 10.31
CA GLN A 372 36.24 -14.10 10.07
C GLN A 372 35.85 -13.10 8.99
N MET A 373 35.18 -13.55 7.93
CA MET A 373 34.75 -12.66 6.86
C MET A 373 33.63 -11.70 7.32
N LEU A 374 32.73 -12.16 8.20
CA LEU A 374 31.73 -11.29 8.84
C LEU A 374 32.36 -10.26 9.78
N GLU A 375 33.37 -10.66 10.55
CA GLU A 375 34.13 -9.76 11.42
C GLU A 375 34.83 -8.67 10.61
N CYS A 376 35.44 -9.03 9.48
CA CYS A 376 36.02 -8.05 8.55
C CYS A 376 34.96 -7.09 7.98
N LEU A 377 33.79 -7.60 7.60
CA LEU A 377 32.72 -6.78 7.01
C LEU A 377 32.04 -5.83 8.00
N LYS A 378 31.95 -6.20 9.27
CA LYS A 378 31.08 -5.50 10.24
C LYS A 378 31.78 -5.02 11.51
N GLY A 379 33.06 -5.33 11.67
CA GLY A 379 33.83 -5.09 12.90
C GLY A 379 33.41 -5.99 14.07
N GLU A 380 32.28 -6.69 14.00
CA GLU A 380 31.79 -7.57 15.06
C GLU A 380 31.04 -8.81 14.55
N TYR A 381 31.25 -9.93 15.25
CA TYR A 381 30.44 -11.14 15.16
C TYR A 381 29.13 -10.99 15.95
N GLN A 382 27.98 -11.25 15.31
CA GLN A 382 26.68 -11.35 15.99
C GLN A 382 26.41 -12.79 16.44
N VAL A 383 26.27 -12.96 17.75
CA VAL A 383 25.96 -14.24 18.40
C VAL A 383 24.48 -14.58 18.17
N ASN A 384 24.19 -15.63 17.39
CA ASN A 384 22.82 -16.09 17.10
C ASN A 384 22.42 -17.23 18.06
N ARG A 385 22.47 -16.99 19.38
CA ARG A 385 22.04 -18.00 20.37
C ARG A 385 20.53 -18.22 20.26
N ASP A 386 20.10 -19.48 20.31
CA ASP A 386 18.69 -19.90 20.26
C ASP A 386 17.93 -19.45 18.99
N THR A 387 18.66 -19.00 17.98
CA THR A 387 18.10 -18.60 16.68
C THR A 387 18.09 -19.81 15.76
N PRO A 388 16.93 -20.25 15.25
CA PRO A 388 16.85 -21.31 14.27
C PRO A 388 17.79 -21.08 13.06
N VAL A 389 18.33 -22.15 12.46
CA VAL A 389 19.35 -22.08 11.38
C VAL A 389 18.86 -21.30 10.14
N ASN A 390 17.56 -21.30 9.89
CA ASN A 390 16.91 -20.50 8.84
C ASN A 390 16.94 -18.99 9.14
N GLU A 391 16.99 -18.59 10.41
CA GLU A 391 17.03 -17.20 10.88
C GLU A 391 18.44 -16.70 11.21
N SER A 392 19.39 -17.62 11.43
CA SER A 392 20.80 -17.30 11.70
C SER A 392 21.45 -16.51 10.55
N LYS A 393 21.90 -15.29 10.87
CA LYS A 393 22.63 -14.41 9.93
C LYS A 393 23.91 -15.07 9.38
N ASN A 394 24.59 -15.86 10.20
CA ASN A 394 25.83 -16.54 9.81
C ASN A 394 25.53 -17.65 8.80
N ALA A 395 24.46 -18.41 9.04
CA ALA A 395 24.01 -19.43 8.11
C ALA A 395 23.50 -18.79 6.80
N ALA A 396 22.79 -17.66 6.88
CA ALA A 396 22.37 -16.90 5.71
C ALA A 396 23.57 -16.37 4.91
N PHE A 397 24.65 -15.92 5.58
CA PHE A 397 25.88 -15.51 4.91
C PHE A 397 26.56 -16.68 4.23
N GLY A 398 26.72 -17.80 4.92
CA GLY A 398 27.33 -18.99 4.36
C GLY A 398 26.59 -19.46 3.11
N ARG A 399 25.24 -19.44 3.13
CA ARG A 399 24.43 -19.73 1.94
C ARG A 399 24.65 -18.72 0.81
N PHE A 400 24.77 -17.44 1.12
CA PHE A 400 25.08 -16.40 0.14
C PHE A 400 26.45 -16.61 -0.51
N LEU A 401 27.49 -16.90 0.28
CA LEU A 401 28.83 -17.21 -0.22
C LEU A 401 28.82 -18.46 -1.11
N ARG A 402 28.10 -19.50 -0.67
CA ARG A 402 27.94 -20.73 -1.44
C ARG A 402 27.32 -20.50 -2.81
N LYS A 403 26.30 -19.64 -2.88
CA LYS A 403 25.63 -19.27 -4.14
C LYS A 403 26.53 -18.49 -5.09
N ASN A 404 27.59 -17.84 -4.58
CA ASN A 404 28.46 -16.93 -5.31
C ASN A 404 29.94 -17.40 -5.29
N GLU A 405 30.19 -18.70 -5.10
CA GLU A 405 31.55 -19.28 -5.03
C GLU A 405 32.41 -18.89 -6.23
N ALA A 406 31.86 -19.04 -7.44
CA ALA A 406 32.54 -18.69 -8.68
C ALA A 406 32.85 -17.19 -8.76
N THR A 407 31.87 -16.33 -8.43
CA THR A 407 32.03 -14.88 -8.41
C THR A 407 33.16 -14.47 -7.48
N PHE A 408 33.20 -15.04 -6.28
CA PHE A 408 34.19 -14.71 -5.25
C PHE A 408 35.50 -15.48 -5.39
N GLY A 409 35.63 -16.38 -6.36
CA GLY A 409 36.80 -17.26 -6.47
C GLY A 409 37.10 -18.01 -5.17
N ILE A 410 36.05 -18.45 -4.46
CA ILE A 410 36.13 -19.25 -3.24
C ILE A 410 35.45 -20.60 -3.45
N ARG A 411 35.78 -21.58 -2.61
CA ARG A 411 35.15 -22.90 -2.60
C ARG A 411 34.86 -23.35 -1.18
N HIS A 412 33.65 -23.82 -0.91
CA HIS A 412 33.31 -24.44 0.36
C HIS A 412 34.18 -25.69 0.59
N LEU A 413 34.84 -25.77 1.75
CA LEU A 413 35.67 -26.92 2.11
C LEU A 413 34.91 -27.85 3.06
N THR A 414 34.63 -27.37 4.27
CA THR A 414 33.99 -28.12 5.35
C THR A 414 33.28 -27.17 6.30
N GLU A 415 32.42 -27.72 7.16
CA GLU A 415 32.01 -27.03 8.38
C GLU A 415 33.04 -27.35 9.49
N GLU A 416 33.40 -26.37 10.30
CA GLU A 416 34.26 -26.57 11.47
C GLU A 416 33.67 -25.92 12.73
N SER A 417 34.05 -26.48 13.88
CA SER A 417 33.74 -25.87 15.17
C SER A 417 34.70 -24.71 15.41
N ALA A 418 34.18 -23.50 15.43
CA ALA A 418 34.92 -22.30 15.81
C ALA A 418 34.56 -21.87 17.24
N LYS A 419 35.43 -21.06 17.84
CA LYS A 419 35.11 -20.31 19.05
C LYS A 419 34.93 -18.84 18.70
N ASP A 420 33.89 -18.20 19.21
CA ASP A 420 33.71 -16.75 19.08
C ASP A 420 34.72 -15.97 19.96
N LYS A 421 34.71 -14.64 19.86
CA LYS A 421 35.54 -13.74 20.68
C LYS A 421 35.36 -13.90 22.20
N ASN A 422 34.31 -14.60 22.64
CA ASN A 422 34.02 -14.90 24.05
C ASN A 422 34.35 -16.36 24.42
N GLY A 423 35.03 -17.11 23.55
CA GLY A 423 35.43 -18.51 23.78
C GLY A 423 34.31 -19.54 23.57
N ARG A 424 33.15 -19.15 23.03
CA ARG A 424 31.96 -20.00 22.91
C ARG A 424 31.99 -20.80 21.61
N LYS A 425 31.63 -22.09 21.66
CA LYS A 425 31.58 -22.97 20.49
C LYS A 425 30.45 -22.58 19.54
N THR A 426 30.75 -22.52 18.25
CA THR A 426 29.80 -22.30 17.16
C THR A 426 30.25 -23.09 15.92
N THR A 427 29.36 -23.32 14.96
CA THR A 427 29.70 -23.98 13.69
C THR A 427 29.84 -22.91 12.60
N THR A 428 30.93 -22.97 11.84
CA THR A 428 31.17 -22.07 10.71
C THR A 428 31.63 -22.85 9.48
N ALA A 429 31.21 -22.39 8.31
CA ALA A 429 31.78 -22.86 7.06
C ALA A 429 33.19 -22.29 6.88
N LYS A 430 34.10 -23.15 6.41
CA LYS A 430 35.45 -22.81 5.98
C LYS A 430 35.53 -22.77 4.46
N TRP A 431 36.18 -21.74 3.94
CA TRP A 431 36.28 -21.45 2.51
C TRP A 431 37.72 -21.44 2.08
N ILE A 432 38.02 -22.13 0.99
CA ILE A 432 39.31 -22.01 0.29
C ILE A 432 39.22 -20.85 -0.68
N ILE A 433 40.23 -19.98 -0.68
CA ILE A 433 40.36 -18.84 -1.57
C ILE A 433 41.28 -19.21 -2.74
N GLY A 434 40.81 -19.03 -3.97
CA GLY A 434 41.61 -19.24 -5.17
C GLY A 434 42.82 -18.29 -5.22
N ARG A 435 43.95 -18.76 -5.77
CA ARG A 435 45.22 -18.01 -5.79
C ARG A 435 45.24 -16.81 -6.73
N LYS A 436 44.37 -16.77 -7.73
CA LYS A 436 44.29 -15.65 -8.67
C LYS A 436 43.48 -14.51 -8.06
N PRO A 437 43.94 -13.25 -8.14
CA PRO A 437 43.13 -12.11 -7.73
C PRO A 437 41.87 -12.05 -8.59
N ILE A 438 40.74 -11.70 -7.98
CA ILE A 438 39.49 -11.56 -8.71
C ILE A 438 39.53 -10.19 -9.36
N GLN A 439 39.48 -10.15 -10.69
CA GLN A 439 39.27 -8.90 -11.41
C GLN A 439 37.81 -8.50 -11.21
N VAL A 440 37.58 -7.39 -10.49
CA VAL A 440 36.25 -6.79 -10.40
C VAL A 440 35.93 -6.21 -11.76
N LEU A 441 35.07 -6.90 -12.52
CA LEU A 441 34.43 -6.31 -13.69
C LEU A 441 33.41 -5.31 -13.16
N LEU A 442 33.80 -4.04 -13.07
CA LEU A 442 32.86 -2.95 -12.82
C LEU A 442 31.93 -2.88 -14.04
N SER A 443 30.71 -3.38 -13.89
CA SER A 443 29.62 -3.26 -14.87
C SER A 443 28.67 -2.15 -14.48
#